data_AF-A0AB39ZZF0-F1
#
_entry.id   AF-A0AB39ZZF0-F1
#
_cell.length_a   1.000
_cell.length_b   1.000
_cell.length_c   1.000
_cell.angle_alpha   90.00
_cell.angle_beta   90.00
_cell.angle_gamma   90.00
#
_symmetry.space_group_name_H-M   'P 1'
#
loop_
_entity.id
_entity.type
_entity.pdbx_description
1 polymer ?
#
loop_
_entity_poly.entity_id
_entity_poly.type
_entity_poly.pdbx_seq_one_letter_code
_entity_poly.pdbx_strand_id
1 'polypeptide(L)'
;MDDSSGQEQTVNMVYLPGTFGWTEYGGQYIPYIYRKSEKYISMRMLYTHPMFSSCRNFMHPDIFSACDHMARLPITDFEVRLLNEINLDHCNGIFGNNSFDLQDTVIHISDAYEFYQFIGFCSCKLTRGSKFSSERCSFISINKKCLVPYIVRNDQKLFPDFFFAGETDILETHEEPITGWDLSYLMFCCRLLGIREEFYSGSYLNGILLNDVENAYPYGTEFEECWAKDVKTDDLYSDCPNYFLKK
;
A
#
# COMPACT_ATOMS: atom_id res chain seq x y z
N MET A 1 -37.08 45.60 12.06
CA MET A 1 -37.90 45.51 10.84
C MET A 1 -36.88 45.47 9.72
N ASP A 2 -36.16 44.36 9.57
CA ASP A 2 -36.61 43.13 8.88
C ASP A 2 -37.21 43.51 7.51
N ASP A 3 -36.68 43.06 6.38
CA ASP A 3 -36.42 41.65 6.12
C ASP A 3 -35.42 41.43 4.97
N SER A 4 -34.53 40.48 5.22
CA SER A 4 -33.79 39.55 4.37
C SER A 4 -33.98 39.54 2.85
N SER A 5 -32.87 39.44 2.11
CA SER A 5 -32.52 38.16 1.46
C SER A 5 -31.15 38.28 0.78
N GLY A 6 -30.12 37.79 1.47
CA GLY A 6 -28.88 37.39 0.84
C GLY A 6 -29.18 36.24 -0.12
N GLN A 7 -28.90 36.44 -1.41
CA GLN A 7 -28.84 35.33 -2.34
C GLN A 7 -27.52 34.61 -2.11
N GLU A 8 -27.55 33.57 -1.27
CA GLU A 8 -26.60 32.46 -1.42
C GLU A 8 -26.77 31.92 -2.83
N GLN A 9 -25.81 32.22 -3.69
CA GLN A 9 -25.58 31.46 -4.91
C GLN A 9 -25.25 30.03 -4.50
N THR A 10 -26.29 29.23 -4.39
CA THR A 10 -26.20 27.79 -4.47
C THR A 10 -25.58 27.46 -5.82
N VAL A 11 -24.26 27.22 -5.80
CA VAL A 11 -23.55 26.59 -6.90
C VAL A 11 -24.15 25.20 -7.02
N ASN A 12 -25.19 25.09 -7.87
CA ASN A 12 -25.60 23.83 -8.43
C ASN A 12 -24.37 23.29 -9.19
N MET A 13 -23.55 22.47 -8.52
CA MET A 13 -22.54 21.66 -9.18
C MET A 13 -23.29 20.65 -10.05
N VAL A 14 -23.61 21.09 -11.25
CA VAL A 14 -24.10 20.25 -12.33
C VAL A 14 -23.02 19.18 -12.54
N TYR A 15 -23.37 17.94 -12.25
CA TYR A 15 -22.64 16.76 -12.71
C TYR A 15 -22.43 16.96 -14.22
N LEU A 16 -21.19 16.97 -14.72
CA LEU A 16 -20.89 17.00 -16.16
C LEU A 16 -20.69 15.55 -16.62
N PRO A 17 -21.76 14.80 -16.95
CA PRO A 17 -21.62 13.47 -17.52
C PRO A 17 -20.77 13.56 -18.80
N GLY A 18 -19.79 12.68 -18.94
CA GLY A 18 -18.90 12.63 -20.10
C GLY A 18 -17.56 13.35 -19.93
N THR A 19 -17.22 13.85 -18.73
CA THR A 19 -15.91 14.48 -18.50
C THR A 19 -14.90 13.48 -17.93
N PHE A 20 -13.75 13.39 -18.58
CA PHE A 20 -12.61 12.61 -18.15
C PHE A 20 -11.33 13.45 -18.29
N GLY A 21 -10.25 12.99 -17.67
CA GLY A 21 -8.94 13.61 -17.80
C GLY A 21 -7.84 12.55 -17.79
N TRP A 22 -6.60 13.01 -17.78
CA TRP A 22 -5.42 12.16 -17.80
C TRP A 22 -4.53 12.48 -16.60
N THR A 23 -4.02 11.43 -15.96
CA THR A 23 -2.92 11.55 -15.01
C THR A 23 -1.75 10.73 -15.51
N GLU A 24 -0.54 11.05 -15.07
CA GLU A 24 0.67 10.39 -15.49
C GLU A 24 1.23 9.53 -14.36
N TYR A 25 1.44 8.24 -14.63
CA TYR A 25 2.15 7.31 -13.74
C TYR A 25 3.34 6.70 -14.50
N GLY A 26 4.56 6.96 -14.03
CA GLY A 26 5.76 6.37 -14.62
C GLY A 26 6.01 6.71 -16.08
N GLY A 27 5.67 7.92 -16.53
CA GLY A 27 5.82 8.34 -17.92
C GLY A 27 4.69 7.86 -18.85
N GLN A 28 3.62 7.26 -18.32
CA GLN A 28 2.47 6.81 -19.09
C GLN A 28 1.19 7.46 -18.57
N TYR A 29 0.32 7.83 -19.51
CA TYR A 29 -0.97 8.45 -19.20
C TYR A 29 -2.04 7.40 -18.97
N ILE A 30 -2.75 7.53 -17.84
CA ILE A 30 -3.92 6.74 -17.51
C ILE A 30 -5.15 7.67 -17.38
N PRO A 31 -6.29 7.30 -17.97
CA PRO A 31 -7.48 8.13 -17.88
C PRO A 31 -8.13 8.02 -16.50
N TYR A 32 -8.71 9.12 -16.05
CA TYR A 32 -9.58 9.18 -14.87
C TYR A 32 -10.91 9.84 -15.24
N ILE A 33 -11.97 9.48 -14.53
CA ILE A 33 -13.29 10.08 -14.66
C ILE A 33 -13.59 11.00 -13.47
N TYR A 34 -14.47 11.97 -13.66
CA TYR A 34 -14.93 12.83 -12.57
C TYR A 34 -16.21 12.30 -11.94
N ARG A 35 -16.26 12.31 -10.60
CA ARG A 35 -17.51 12.26 -9.84
C ARG A 35 -17.61 13.54 -9.03
N LYS A 36 -18.45 14.47 -9.50
CA LYS A 36 -18.48 15.85 -8.97
C LYS A 36 -17.09 16.50 -9.13
N SER A 37 -16.44 16.91 -8.05
CA SER A 37 -15.10 17.49 -8.03
C SER A 37 -13.97 16.47 -7.92
N GLU A 38 -14.30 15.21 -7.61
CA GLU A 38 -13.32 14.18 -7.27
C GLU A 38 -12.98 13.30 -8.48
N LYS A 39 -11.76 12.76 -8.48
CA LYS A 39 -11.19 12.01 -9.60
C LYS A 39 -11.09 10.53 -9.26
N TYR A 40 -11.50 9.69 -10.20
CA TYR A 40 -11.57 8.25 -10.01
C TYR A 40 -10.96 7.51 -11.20
N ILE A 41 -10.24 6.43 -10.93
CA ILE A 41 -9.64 5.57 -11.94
C ILE A 41 -10.31 4.20 -11.88
N SER A 42 -10.60 3.64 -13.05
CA SER A 42 -11.09 2.26 -13.14
C SER A 42 -10.00 1.29 -12.68
N MET A 43 -10.37 0.39 -11.77
CA MET A 43 -9.48 -0.67 -11.29
C MET A 43 -8.98 -1.55 -12.44
N ARG A 44 -9.85 -1.86 -13.40
CA ARG A 44 -9.46 -2.63 -14.58
C ARG A 44 -8.41 -1.90 -15.42
N MET A 45 -8.59 -0.60 -15.66
CA MET A 45 -7.60 0.22 -16.38
C MET A 45 -6.27 0.28 -15.63
N LEU A 46 -6.32 0.44 -14.30
CA LEU A 46 -5.13 0.42 -13.46
C LEU A 46 -4.38 -0.92 -13.59
N TYR A 47 -5.06 -2.06 -13.42
CA TYR A 47 -4.41 -3.38 -13.46
C TYR A 47 -3.93 -3.83 -14.83
N THR A 48 -4.61 -3.42 -15.89
CA THR A 48 -4.22 -3.74 -17.27
C THR A 48 -3.17 -2.78 -17.83
N HIS A 49 -2.85 -1.71 -17.08
CA HIS A 49 -1.91 -0.71 -17.53
C HIS A 49 -0.52 -1.32 -17.79
N PRO A 50 0.15 -0.99 -18.92
CA PRO A 50 1.39 -1.64 -19.34
C PRO A 50 2.52 -1.60 -18.32
N MET A 51 2.59 -0.59 -17.46
CA MET A 51 3.57 -0.53 -16.36
C MET A 51 3.50 -1.73 -15.41
N PHE A 52 2.30 -2.29 -15.18
CA PHE A 52 2.16 -3.47 -14.33
C PHE A 52 2.53 -4.77 -15.02
N SER A 53 2.72 -4.77 -16.35
CA SER A 53 3.16 -5.97 -17.09
C SER A 53 4.53 -6.49 -16.61
N SER A 54 5.45 -5.57 -16.28
CA SER A 54 6.77 -5.90 -15.73
C SER A 54 6.69 -6.32 -14.26
N CYS A 55 5.60 -5.97 -13.58
CA CYS A 55 5.34 -6.35 -12.19
C CYS A 55 4.42 -7.57 -12.09
N ARG A 56 3.93 -8.13 -13.21
CA ARG A 56 2.87 -9.15 -13.25
C ARG A 56 3.28 -10.46 -12.55
N ASN A 57 4.55 -10.82 -12.62
CA ASN A 57 5.11 -11.97 -11.89
C ASN A 57 5.11 -11.77 -10.36
N PHE A 58 5.02 -10.52 -9.91
CA PHE A 58 5.00 -10.15 -8.49
C PHE A 58 3.58 -9.82 -8.02
N MET A 59 2.64 -9.55 -8.92
CA MET A 59 1.21 -9.37 -8.62
C MET A 59 0.53 -10.70 -8.26
N HIS A 60 1.08 -11.41 -7.27
CA HIS A 60 0.44 -12.56 -6.62
C HIS A 60 -0.85 -12.07 -5.93
N PRO A 61 -1.93 -12.88 -5.84
CA PRO A 61 -3.14 -12.53 -5.09
C PRO A 61 -2.86 -11.97 -3.69
N ASP A 62 -1.78 -12.44 -3.11
CA ASP A 62 -1.24 -12.00 -1.82
C ASP A 62 -0.81 -10.53 -1.73
N ILE A 63 -0.29 -9.93 -2.80
CA ILE A 63 0.04 -8.50 -2.79
C ILE A 63 -1.25 -7.67 -2.85
N PHE A 64 -2.29 -8.18 -3.52
CA PHE A 64 -3.57 -7.48 -3.61
C PHE A 64 -4.34 -7.49 -2.30
N SER A 65 -4.29 -8.57 -1.51
CA SER A 65 -4.94 -8.58 -0.19
C SER A 65 -4.30 -7.58 0.79
N ALA A 66 -3.05 -7.20 0.58
CA ALA A 66 -2.43 -6.11 1.35
C ALA A 66 -3.06 -4.73 1.03
N CYS A 67 -3.82 -4.60 -0.05
CA CYS A 67 -4.41 -3.33 -0.52
C CYS A 67 -5.94 -3.29 -0.34
N ASP A 68 -6.51 -4.14 0.52
CA ASP A 68 -7.97 -4.23 0.71
C ASP A 68 -8.60 -3.00 1.37
N HIS A 69 -7.77 -2.13 1.96
CA HIS A 69 -8.20 -0.86 2.52
C HIS A 69 -8.60 0.18 1.45
N MET A 70 -8.24 -0.03 0.18
CA MET A 70 -8.64 0.85 -0.92
C MET A 70 -10.15 0.76 -1.17
N ALA A 71 -10.86 1.89 -1.07
CA ALA A 71 -12.31 1.91 -1.24
C ALA A 71 -12.70 1.73 -2.71
N ARG A 72 -13.14 0.51 -3.06
CA ARG A 72 -13.66 0.17 -4.39
C ARG A 72 -15.11 0.57 -4.49
N LEU A 73 -15.42 1.49 -5.39
CA LEU A 73 -16.77 1.99 -5.61
C LEU A 73 -17.38 1.39 -6.87
N PRO A 74 -18.66 0.97 -6.84
CA PRO A 74 -19.35 0.52 -8.05
C PRO A 74 -19.47 1.68 -9.05
N ILE A 75 -19.55 1.36 -10.33
CA ILE A 75 -19.77 2.34 -11.40
C ILE A 75 -21.24 2.39 -11.83
N THR A 76 -21.64 3.52 -12.43
CA THR A 76 -22.99 3.75 -12.97
C THR A 76 -23.07 3.41 -14.46
N ASP A 77 -24.28 3.26 -15.01
CA ASP A 77 -24.47 3.04 -16.46
C ASP A 77 -23.86 4.14 -17.33
N PHE A 78 -23.85 5.39 -16.86
CA PHE A 78 -23.22 6.51 -17.56
C PHE A 78 -21.70 6.36 -17.58
N GLU A 79 -21.11 5.94 -16.45
CA GLU A 79 -19.67 5.70 -16.34
C GLU A 79 -19.24 4.47 -17.13
N VAL A 80 -20.08 3.43 -17.20
CA VAL A 80 -19.87 2.28 -18.09
C VAL A 80 -19.74 2.75 -19.54
N ARG A 81 -20.65 3.61 -20.01
CA ARG A 81 -20.59 4.16 -21.38
C ARG A 81 -19.32 4.98 -21.59
N LEU A 82 -19.01 5.87 -20.65
CA LEU A 82 -17.81 6.72 -20.73
C LEU A 82 -16.51 5.90 -20.71
N LEU A 83 -16.39 4.89 -19.86
CA LEU A 83 -15.19 4.05 -19.79
C LEU A 83 -15.00 3.21 -21.07
N ASN A 84 -16.10 2.77 -21.69
CA ASN A 84 -16.05 2.09 -22.99
C ASN A 84 -15.62 3.06 -24.11
N GLU A 85 -16.16 4.28 -24.14
CA GLU A 85 -15.73 5.34 -25.06
C GLU A 85 -14.24 5.67 -24.89
N ILE A 86 -13.80 5.92 -23.66
CA ILE A 86 -12.38 6.14 -23.33
C ILE A 86 -11.51 5.00 -23.86
N ASN A 87 -11.86 3.76 -23.57
CA ASN A 87 -11.04 2.62 -23.97
C ASN A 87 -10.96 2.45 -25.48
N LEU A 88 -12.10 2.52 -26.18
CA LEU A 88 -12.14 2.27 -27.63
C LEU A 88 -11.60 3.46 -28.42
N ASP A 89 -12.08 4.67 -28.12
CA ASP A 89 -11.87 5.84 -28.97
C ASP A 89 -10.60 6.61 -28.59
N HIS A 90 -10.18 6.53 -27.32
CA HIS A 90 -9.03 7.29 -26.80
C HIS A 90 -7.83 6.41 -26.43
N CYS A 91 -8.05 5.11 -26.20
CA CYS A 91 -6.99 4.20 -25.76
C CYS A 91 -6.79 3.00 -26.70
N ASN A 92 -7.44 2.97 -27.88
CA ASN A 92 -7.30 1.91 -28.88
C ASN A 92 -7.50 0.48 -28.31
N GLY A 93 -8.37 0.32 -27.31
CA GLY A 93 -8.70 -0.96 -26.70
C GLY A 93 -7.63 -1.58 -25.80
N ILE A 94 -6.59 -0.83 -25.38
CA ILE A 94 -5.49 -1.39 -24.56
C ILE A 94 -5.94 -1.97 -23.22
N PHE A 95 -7.09 -1.54 -22.68
CA PHE A 95 -7.63 -2.03 -21.41
C PHE A 95 -8.54 -3.27 -21.57
N GLY A 96 -8.42 -3.94 -22.72
CA GLY A 96 -9.11 -5.18 -23.05
C GLY A 96 -10.24 -5.02 -24.07
N ASN A 97 -10.60 -6.15 -24.68
CA ASN A 97 -11.64 -6.24 -25.71
C ASN A 97 -13.06 -6.35 -25.13
N ASN A 98 -13.18 -6.76 -23.86
CA ASN A 98 -14.47 -6.85 -23.19
C ASN A 98 -14.93 -5.44 -22.81
N SER A 99 -16.21 -5.16 -23.03
CA SER A 99 -16.80 -3.90 -22.58
C SER A 99 -16.69 -3.75 -21.06
N PHE A 100 -16.57 -2.53 -20.58
CA PHE A 100 -16.84 -2.24 -19.17
C PHE A 100 -18.31 -2.51 -18.87
N ASP A 101 -18.61 -2.97 -17.66
CA ASP A 101 -19.97 -3.23 -17.18
C ASP A 101 -20.13 -2.90 -15.68
N LEU A 102 -21.31 -3.11 -15.11
CA LEU A 102 -21.62 -2.76 -13.72
C LEU A 102 -20.88 -3.62 -12.66
N GLN A 103 -20.12 -4.65 -13.08
CA GLN A 103 -19.21 -5.39 -12.18
C GLN A 103 -17.85 -4.69 -12.04
N ASP A 104 -17.52 -3.76 -12.94
CA ASP A 104 -16.31 -2.95 -12.81
C ASP A 104 -16.42 -1.96 -11.65
N THR A 105 -15.26 -1.60 -11.09
CA THR A 105 -15.16 -0.66 -9.98
C THR A 105 -14.14 0.43 -10.26
N VAL A 106 -14.29 1.55 -9.55
CA VAL A 106 -13.34 2.64 -9.54
C VAL A 106 -12.81 2.89 -8.14
N ILE A 107 -11.59 3.44 -8.05
CA ILE A 107 -10.98 3.90 -6.81
C ILE A 107 -10.61 5.38 -6.94
N HIS A 108 -10.44 6.04 -5.80
CA HIS A 108 -10.00 7.43 -5.79
C HIS A 108 -8.59 7.57 -6.38
N ILE A 109 -8.32 8.68 -7.06
CA ILE A 109 -7.04 8.89 -7.76
C ILE A 109 -5.83 8.86 -6.82
N SER A 110 -6.00 9.24 -5.54
CA SER A 110 -4.93 9.16 -4.55
C SER A 110 -4.54 7.72 -4.24
N ASP A 111 -5.53 6.84 -4.06
CA ASP A 111 -5.30 5.41 -3.81
C ASP A 111 -4.67 4.75 -5.04
N ALA A 112 -5.09 5.15 -6.25
CA ALA A 112 -4.48 4.66 -7.48
C ALA A 112 -2.99 5.03 -7.58
N TYR A 113 -2.62 6.25 -7.15
CA TYR A 113 -1.23 6.69 -7.13
C TYR A 113 -0.41 5.95 -6.08
N GLU A 114 -0.91 5.82 -4.85
CA GLU A 114 -0.22 5.07 -3.79
C GLU A 114 -0.09 3.59 -4.14
N PHE A 115 -1.11 2.98 -4.76
CA PHE A 115 -1.02 1.62 -5.30
C PHE A 115 0.10 1.49 -6.33
N TYR A 116 0.20 2.46 -7.25
CA TYR A 116 1.29 2.51 -8.22
C TYR A 116 2.66 2.58 -7.53
N GLN A 117 2.82 3.44 -6.52
CA GLN A 117 4.06 3.55 -5.74
C GLN A 117 4.39 2.23 -5.02
N PHE A 118 3.41 1.61 -4.38
CA PHE A 118 3.56 0.37 -3.63
C PHE A 118 4.00 -0.80 -4.52
N ILE A 119 3.37 -0.98 -5.69
CA ILE A 119 3.77 -2.04 -6.62
C ILE A 119 5.15 -1.77 -7.22
N GLY A 120 5.45 -0.52 -7.57
CA GLY A 120 6.77 -0.11 -8.02
C GLY A 120 7.86 -0.42 -6.99
N PHE A 121 7.58 -0.10 -5.71
CA PHE A 121 8.45 -0.44 -4.59
C PHE A 121 8.66 -1.95 -4.45
N CYS A 122 7.57 -2.73 -4.39
CA CYS A 122 7.64 -4.19 -4.28
C CYS A 122 8.48 -4.80 -5.40
N SER A 123 8.22 -4.40 -6.65
CA SER A 123 8.95 -4.86 -7.83
C SER A 123 10.44 -4.52 -7.76
N CYS A 124 10.79 -3.28 -7.36
CA CYS A 124 12.18 -2.87 -7.21
C CYS A 124 12.89 -3.65 -6.10
N LYS A 125 12.29 -3.78 -4.91
CA LYS A 125 12.85 -4.54 -3.78
C LYS A 125 13.04 -6.02 -4.11
N LEU A 126 12.11 -6.62 -4.88
CA LEU A 126 12.20 -8.01 -5.33
C LEU A 126 13.27 -8.22 -6.42
N THR A 127 13.51 -7.25 -7.31
CA THR A 127 14.43 -7.41 -8.45
C THR A 127 15.83 -6.85 -8.20
N ARG A 128 15.94 -5.69 -7.55
CA ARG A 128 17.17 -4.91 -7.39
C ARG A 128 17.71 -4.87 -5.95
N GLY A 129 16.96 -5.37 -4.96
CA GLY A 129 17.34 -5.31 -3.55
C GLY A 129 17.16 -3.92 -2.93
N SER A 130 18.06 -3.50 -2.03
CA SER A 130 17.93 -2.32 -1.15
C SER A 130 18.10 -0.94 -1.80
N LYS A 131 18.35 -0.83 -3.10
CA LYS A 131 18.71 0.45 -3.74
C LYS A 131 17.52 1.35 -4.11
N PHE A 132 16.71 1.75 -3.12
CA PHE A 132 15.64 2.74 -3.30
C PHE A 132 15.94 4.01 -2.49
N SER A 133 15.74 5.20 -3.07
CA SER A 133 16.14 6.48 -2.47
C SER A 133 15.27 6.93 -1.28
N SER A 134 14.09 6.33 -1.10
CA SER A 134 13.20 6.54 0.03
C SER A 134 12.73 5.17 0.54
N GLU A 135 13.37 4.65 1.57
CA GLU A 135 12.97 3.38 2.16
C GLU A 135 11.63 3.55 2.89
N ARG A 136 10.58 2.90 2.38
CA ARG A 136 9.26 2.85 3.05
C ARG A 136 9.17 1.73 4.08
N CYS A 137 9.91 0.65 3.85
CA CYS A 137 10.04 -0.48 4.75
C CYS A 137 11.32 -1.27 4.44
N SER A 138 11.83 -1.95 5.46
CA SER A 138 13.00 -2.83 5.35
C SER A 138 13.03 -3.75 6.57
N PHE A 139 14.20 -4.32 6.86
CA PHE A 139 14.42 -5.14 8.04
C PHE A 139 15.55 -4.60 8.90
N ILE A 140 15.45 -4.85 10.20
CA ILE A 140 16.56 -4.69 11.13
C ILE A 140 16.93 -6.06 11.67
N SER A 141 18.22 -6.38 11.63
CA SER A 141 18.79 -7.52 12.28
C SER A 141 19.21 -7.15 13.70
N ILE A 142 18.62 -7.81 14.68
CA ILE A 142 18.95 -7.67 16.10
C ILE A 142 19.96 -8.77 16.45
N ASN A 143 21.15 -8.38 16.88
CA ASN A 143 22.28 -9.25 17.22
C ASN A 143 22.65 -10.27 16.13
N LYS A 144 22.35 -9.97 14.85
CA LYS A 144 22.53 -10.91 13.72
C LYS A 144 21.81 -12.24 13.93
N LYS A 145 20.76 -12.26 14.75
CA LYS A 145 19.97 -13.44 15.10
C LYS A 145 18.51 -13.26 14.75
N CYS A 146 17.91 -12.13 15.10
CA CYS A 146 16.52 -11.91 14.75
C CYS A 146 16.37 -10.86 13.65
N LEU A 147 15.52 -11.15 12.67
CA LEU A 147 15.22 -10.24 11.57
C LEU A 147 13.80 -9.72 11.73
N VAL A 148 13.65 -8.42 12.00
CA VAL A 148 12.38 -7.78 12.32
C VAL A 148 12.01 -6.81 11.21
N PRO A 149 10.79 -6.89 10.64
CA PRO A 149 10.33 -5.95 9.63
C PRO A 149 9.98 -4.61 10.28
N TYR A 150 10.25 -3.51 9.57
CA TYR A 150 9.83 -2.18 10.00
C TYR A 150 9.30 -1.37 8.82
N ILE A 151 8.52 -0.33 9.13
CA ILE A 151 8.11 0.71 8.17
C ILE A 151 8.70 2.06 8.58
N VAL A 152 8.87 2.96 7.61
CA VAL A 152 9.30 4.34 7.85
C VAL A 152 8.11 5.27 7.67
N ARG A 153 7.73 5.94 8.75
CA ARG A 153 6.68 6.96 8.78
C ARG A 153 7.23 8.20 9.47
N ASN A 154 7.10 9.36 8.84
CA ASN A 154 7.62 10.63 9.37
C ASN A 154 9.10 10.56 9.82
N ASP A 155 9.94 9.91 9.02
CA ASP A 155 11.36 9.65 9.31
C ASP A 155 11.64 8.80 10.57
N GLN A 156 10.61 8.18 11.14
CA GLN A 156 10.70 7.25 12.26
C GLN A 156 10.44 5.82 11.79
N LYS A 157 11.14 4.87 12.41
CA LYS A 157 10.94 3.44 12.15
C LYS A 157 9.96 2.87 13.17
N LEU A 158 8.92 2.24 12.65
CA LEU A 158 7.93 1.52 13.46
C LEU A 158 8.02 0.03 13.19
N PHE A 159 8.05 -0.75 14.26
CA PHE A 159 8.01 -2.20 14.24
C PHE A 159 6.65 -2.73 14.69
N PRO A 160 6.17 -3.85 14.16
CA PRO A 160 5.03 -4.55 14.74
C PRO A 160 5.29 -5.00 16.17
N ASP A 161 4.38 -4.68 17.09
CA ASP A 161 4.44 -5.04 18.51
C ASP A 161 4.55 -6.55 18.76
N PHE A 162 3.88 -7.37 17.94
CA PHE A 162 3.82 -8.82 18.10
C PHE A 162 5.19 -9.51 18.01
N PHE A 163 6.22 -8.84 17.49
CA PHE A 163 7.61 -9.33 17.51
C PHE A 163 8.29 -9.21 18.87
N PHE A 164 7.72 -8.43 19.78
CA PHE A 164 8.27 -8.19 21.12
C PHE A 164 7.33 -8.69 22.23
N ALA A 165 6.27 -9.41 21.84
CA ALA A 165 5.31 -9.99 22.76
C ALA A 165 6.02 -10.92 23.76
N GLY A 166 5.96 -10.57 25.04
CA GLY A 166 6.56 -11.35 26.13
C GLY A 166 8.05 -11.08 26.39
N GLU A 167 8.73 -10.23 25.60
CA GLU A 167 10.12 -9.87 25.89
C GLU A 167 10.24 -8.72 26.89
N THR A 168 9.29 -7.78 26.89
CA THR A 168 9.39 -6.58 27.75
C THR A 168 8.01 -5.99 28.08
N ASP A 169 7.59 -6.11 29.35
CA ASP A 169 6.47 -5.34 29.94
C ASP A 169 6.66 -3.81 29.82
N ILE A 170 7.89 -3.38 29.47
CA ILE A 170 8.33 -1.99 29.38
C ILE A 170 7.86 -1.31 28.08
N LEU A 171 7.56 -2.08 27.02
CA LEU A 171 7.19 -1.52 25.71
C LEU A 171 5.70 -1.16 25.58
N GLU A 172 4.85 -1.50 26.56
CA GLU A 172 3.39 -1.33 26.50
C GLU A 172 2.90 0.14 26.47
N THR A 173 3.79 1.14 26.49
CA THR A 173 3.42 2.55 26.73
C THR A 173 3.36 3.46 25.51
N HIS A 174 3.83 3.03 24.33
CA HIS A 174 3.91 3.89 23.13
C HIS A 174 3.53 3.19 21.81
N GLU A 175 2.35 2.58 21.77
CA GLU A 175 1.83 1.96 20.56
C GLU A 175 1.22 2.99 19.58
N GLU A 176 1.72 3.02 18.35
CA GLU A 176 1.17 3.80 17.25
C GLU A 176 0.46 2.89 16.22
N PRO A 177 -0.78 3.19 15.79
CA PRO A 177 -1.47 2.34 14.84
C PRO A 177 -0.83 2.38 13.45
N ILE A 178 -0.48 1.22 12.92
CA ILE A 178 -0.03 1.00 11.54
C ILE A 178 -1.24 0.60 10.69
N THR A 179 -1.63 1.45 9.73
CA THR A 179 -2.87 1.31 8.92
C THR A 179 -2.63 1.69 7.47
N GLY A 180 -3.60 1.41 6.59
CA GLY A 180 -3.60 1.85 5.20
C GLY A 180 -2.35 1.37 4.44
N TRP A 181 -1.70 2.27 3.71
CA TRP A 181 -0.51 1.96 2.93
C TRP A 181 0.68 1.51 3.76
N ASP A 182 0.89 2.09 4.95
CA ASP A 182 1.98 1.65 5.84
C ASP A 182 1.79 0.20 6.26
N LEU A 183 0.55 -0.21 6.51
CA LEU A 183 0.23 -1.61 6.76
C LEU A 183 0.52 -2.48 5.54
N SER A 184 0.23 -2.02 4.31
CA SER A 184 0.57 -2.75 3.08
C SER A 184 2.08 -2.99 2.96
N TYR A 185 2.91 -1.97 3.23
CA TYR A 185 4.37 -2.09 3.24
C TYR A 185 4.87 -3.06 4.32
N LEU A 186 4.26 -3.04 5.51
CA LEU A 186 4.59 -3.98 6.58
C LEU A 186 4.19 -5.42 6.23
N MET A 187 2.97 -5.64 5.75
CA MET A 187 2.46 -6.94 5.32
C MET A 187 3.33 -7.54 4.22
N PHE A 188 3.83 -6.71 3.29
CA PHE A 188 4.81 -7.14 2.29
C PHE A 188 6.09 -7.70 2.94
N CYS A 189 6.69 -6.98 3.89
CA CYS A 189 7.85 -7.46 4.63
C CYS A 189 7.57 -8.73 5.44
N CYS A 190 6.42 -8.79 6.13
CA CYS A 190 6.01 -9.97 6.89
C CYS A 190 5.90 -11.22 6.00
N ARG A 191 5.32 -11.07 4.80
CA ARG A 191 5.24 -12.16 3.82
C ARG A 191 6.61 -12.59 3.32
N LEU A 192 7.52 -11.65 3.04
CA LEU A 192 8.90 -11.96 2.64
C LEU A 192 9.66 -12.78 3.70
N LEU A 193 9.38 -12.53 4.98
CA LEU A 193 9.96 -13.28 6.10
C LEU A 193 9.30 -14.64 6.37
N GLY A 194 8.20 -14.96 5.69
CA GLY A 194 7.42 -16.16 5.93
C GLY A 194 6.66 -16.15 7.24
N ILE A 195 6.27 -14.97 7.73
CA ILE A 195 5.42 -14.84 8.92
C ILE A 195 4.04 -15.42 8.62
N ARG A 196 3.43 -16.06 9.61
CA ARG A 196 2.07 -16.59 9.50
C ARG A 196 1.06 -15.44 9.42
N GLU A 197 0.11 -15.58 8.53
CA GLU A 197 -0.86 -14.52 8.20
C GLU A 197 -1.65 -14.05 9.42
N GLU A 198 -1.96 -14.93 10.37
CA GLU A 198 -2.71 -14.59 11.59
C GLU A 198 -2.09 -13.45 12.44
N PHE A 199 -0.78 -13.19 12.33
CA PHE A 199 -0.12 -12.11 13.09
C PHE A 199 -0.24 -10.75 12.44
N TYR A 200 -0.47 -10.69 11.12
CA TYR A 200 -0.56 -9.44 10.38
C TYR A 200 -1.88 -9.31 9.59
N SER A 201 -2.80 -10.26 9.73
CA SER A 201 -4.13 -10.21 9.14
C SER A 201 -4.99 -9.24 9.93
N GLY A 202 -5.32 -8.10 9.33
CA GLY A 202 -6.15 -7.09 9.96
C GLY A 202 -6.20 -5.79 9.17
N SER A 203 -7.02 -4.84 9.65
CA SER A 203 -7.05 -3.48 9.11
C SER A 203 -6.05 -2.54 9.80
N TYR A 204 -5.45 -2.98 10.90
CA TYR A 204 -4.41 -2.27 11.63
C TYR A 204 -3.50 -3.24 12.39
N LEU A 205 -2.31 -2.76 12.74
CA LEU A 205 -1.39 -3.34 13.72
C LEU A 205 -0.92 -2.27 14.69
N ASN A 206 -0.42 -2.67 15.84
CA ASN A 206 0.25 -1.77 16.77
C ASN A 206 1.74 -1.68 16.40
N GLY A 207 2.24 -0.46 16.36
CA GLY A 207 3.61 -0.13 16.02
C GLY A 207 4.38 0.38 17.23
N ILE A 208 5.63 -0.04 17.38
CA ILE A 208 6.56 0.42 18.41
C ILE A 208 7.73 1.15 17.72
N LEU A 209 8.14 2.30 18.25
CA LEU A 209 9.26 3.06 17.69
C LEU A 209 10.60 2.34 17.93
N LEU A 210 11.52 2.45 16.98
CA LEU A 210 12.89 1.91 17.13
C LEU A 210 13.57 2.39 18.42
N ASN A 211 13.46 3.67 18.76
CA ASN A 211 14.09 4.20 19.97
C ASN A 211 13.58 3.49 21.23
N ASP A 212 12.30 3.15 21.29
CA ASP A 212 11.72 2.46 22.44
C ASP A 212 12.23 1.02 22.51
N VAL A 213 12.31 0.34 21.36
CA VAL A 213 12.94 -0.99 21.25
C VAL A 213 14.41 -0.94 21.69
N GLU A 214 15.22 -0.02 21.17
CA GLU A 214 16.63 0.12 21.53
C GLU A 214 16.83 0.37 23.03
N ASN A 215 15.97 1.17 23.64
CA ASN A 215 16.01 1.46 25.08
C ASN A 215 15.61 0.25 25.95
N ALA A 216 14.80 -0.66 25.41
CA ALA A 216 14.33 -1.84 26.14
C ALA A 216 15.35 -2.99 26.13
N TYR A 217 16.30 -3.00 25.19
CA TYR A 217 17.33 -4.03 25.07
C TYR A 217 18.60 -3.72 25.89
N PRO A 218 19.34 -4.74 26.36
CA PRO A 218 20.60 -4.54 27.07
C PRO A 218 21.63 -3.75 26.25
N TYR A 219 22.45 -2.95 26.95
CA TYR A 219 23.55 -2.22 26.34
C TYR A 219 24.51 -3.15 25.58
N GLY A 220 24.86 -2.77 24.36
CA GLY A 220 25.69 -3.57 23.45
C GLY A 220 24.91 -4.46 22.50
N THR A 221 23.57 -4.42 22.52
CA THR A 221 22.73 -5.03 21.47
C THR A 221 23.00 -4.33 20.13
N GLU A 222 23.27 -5.11 19.09
CA GLU A 222 23.51 -4.61 17.73
C GLU A 222 22.20 -4.56 16.95
N PHE A 223 21.91 -3.42 16.34
CA PHE A 223 20.80 -3.21 15.40
C PHE A 223 21.37 -2.85 14.03
N GLU A 224 21.19 -3.72 13.04
CA GLU A 224 21.76 -3.54 11.70
C GLU A 224 20.65 -3.54 10.64
N GLU A 225 20.54 -2.46 9.87
CA GLU A 225 19.63 -2.43 8.72
C GLU A 225 20.09 -3.39 7.63
N CYS A 226 19.16 -4.18 7.10
CA CYS A 226 19.45 -5.10 6.01
C CYS A 226 18.21 -5.37 5.16
N TRP A 227 18.44 -5.96 3.99
CA TRP A 227 17.36 -6.49 3.15
C TRP A 227 17.29 -8.03 3.27
N ALA A 228 16.09 -8.61 3.20
CA ALA A 228 15.90 -10.05 3.42
C ALA A 228 16.73 -10.95 2.50
N LYS A 229 17.08 -10.50 1.28
CA LYS A 229 17.95 -11.27 0.36
C LYS A 229 19.42 -11.26 0.76
N ASP A 230 19.85 -10.28 1.55
CA ASP A 230 21.24 -10.14 1.98
C ASP A 230 21.55 -11.05 3.17
N VAL A 231 20.52 -11.61 3.81
CA VAL A 231 20.69 -12.53 4.94
C VAL A 231 20.38 -13.96 4.53
N LYS A 232 21.32 -14.87 4.79
CA LYS A 232 21.11 -16.31 4.59
C LYS A 232 20.05 -16.77 5.58
N THR A 233 18.88 -17.10 5.06
CA THR A 233 17.73 -17.56 5.84
C THR A 233 18.02 -18.85 6.62
N ASP A 234 19.11 -19.58 6.37
CA ASP A 234 19.39 -20.79 7.16
C ASP A 234 20.19 -20.49 8.44
N ASP A 235 20.85 -19.33 8.54
CA ASP A 235 21.80 -19.02 9.62
C ASP A 235 21.20 -18.19 10.78
N LEU A 236 19.98 -17.67 10.63
CA LEU A 236 19.37 -16.73 11.59
C LEU A 236 18.44 -17.38 12.63
N TYR A 237 17.92 -18.59 12.42
CA TYR A 237 16.59 -18.90 12.98
C TYR A 237 16.46 -19.97 14.07
N SER A 238 17.53 -20.67 14.47
CA SER A 238 17.42 -21.59 15.60
C SER A 238 17.29 -20.88 16.96
N ASP A 239 17.80 -19.64 17.04
CA ASP A 239 17.93 -18.89 18.28
C ASP A 239 17.04 -17.63 18.35
N CYS A 240 16.29 -17.27 17.29
CA CYS A 240 15.36 -16.14 17.41
C CYS A 240 14.12 -16.55 18.21
N PRO A 241 13.78 -15.84 19.30
CA PRO A 241 12.59 -16.10 20.12
C PRO A 241 11.28 -16.07 19.32
N ASN A 242 11.27 -15.37 18.17
CA ASN A 242 10.13 -15.26 17.27
C ASN A 242 9.98 -16.41 16.26
N TYR A 243 10.62 -17.56 16.46
CA TYR A 243 10.45 -18.73 15.59
C TYR A 243 8.98 -19.16 15.46
N PHE A 244 8.17 -18.99 16.53
CA PHE A 244 6.74 -19.29 16.51
C PHE A 244 5.94 -18.43 15.52
N LEU A 245 6.48 -17.30 15.06
CA LEU A 245 5.82 -16.46 14.06
C LEU A 245 5.86 -17.08 12.66
N LYS A 246 6.68 -18.12 12.44
CA LYS A 246 6.88 -18.76 11.13
C LYS A 246 6.13 -20.08 11.00
N LYS A 247 5.98 -20.55 9.75
CA LYS A 247 5.48 -21.90 9.44
C LYS A 247 6.53 -22.97 9.72
#